data_AF-A0A4R6MSB9-F1
#
_entry.id   AF-A0A4R6MSB9-F1
#
_cell.length_a   1.000
_cell.length_b   1.000
_cell.length_c   1.000
_cell.angle_alpha   90.00
_cell.angle_beta   90.00
_cell.angle_gamma   90.00
#
_symmetry.space_group_name_H-M   'P 1'
#
loop_
_entity.id
_entity.type
_entity.pdbx_description
1 polymer ?
#
loop_
_entity_poly.entity_id
_entity_poly.type
_entity_poly.pdbx_seq_one_letter_code
_entity_poly.pdbx_strand_id
1 'polypeptide(L)'
;MLRALFTDCPAMSDADDRPIIQEARLWQDERWTARVIKNEDDEGWAVAMTLAGESEPALVGPWTMGRDKKNPKPLDVNAFNTLVKTASEVLRRHEQQLHAQLHQSLRVHVGEQVLEVCLDIVPDELEPYALLSARAPGEDEVLAQVKVRPNYKLSRASATAWVEGGFQRPA
;
A
#
# COMPACT_ATOMS: atom_id res chain seq x y z
N MET A 1 12.85 40.29 25.47
CA MET A 1 11.95 40.10 24.31
C MET A 1 12.67 39.21 23.32
N LEU A 2 12.42 37.89 23.36
CA LEU A 2 13.00 36.95 22.40
C LEU A 2 11.85 36.40 21.55
N ARG A 3 11.86 36.79 20.27
CA ARG A 3 10.85 36.41 19.27
C ARG A 3 10.97 34.93 18.94
N ALA A 4 9.82 34.27 18.90
CA ALA A 4 9.64 32.93 18.37
C ALA A 4 10.07 32.87 16.90
N LEU A 5 10.84 31.84 16.55
CA LEU A 5 10.96 31.34 15.19
C LEU A 5 10.18 30.02 15.15
N PHE A 6 8.86 30.15 15.04
CA PHE A 6 8.07 29.12 14.36
C PHE A 6 8.40 29.28 12.88
N THR A 7 9.27 28.41 12.38
CA THR A 7 9.36 28.18 10.94
C THR A 7 8.06 27.50 10.55
N ASP A 8 7.13 28.30 10.06
CA ASP A 8 6.03 27.87 9.22
C ASP A 8 6.67 27.19 8.00
N CYS A 9 6.62 25.86 7.97
CA CYS A 9 6.95 25.10 6.77
C CYS A 9 5.75 25.30 5.83
N PRO A 10 5.89 25.98 4.68
CA PRO A 10 4.83 25.92 3.70
C PRO A 10 4.78 24.47 3.20
N ALA A 11 3.67 23.79 3.45
CA ALA A 11 3.29 22.62 2.67
C ALA A 11 3.15 23.10 1.21
N MET A 12 4.23 23.01 0.44
CA MET A 12 4.20 23.17 -1.01
C MET A 12 3.44 21.98 -1.57
N SER A 13 2.12 22.15 -1.72
CA SER A 13 1.34 21.36 -2.64
C SER A 13 1.71 21.80 -4.06
N ASP A 14 2.81 21.26 -4.61
CA ASP A 14 3.16 21.35 -6.04
C ASP A 14 2.23 20.46 -6.90
N ALA A 15 0.92 20.57 -6.68
CA ALA A 15 -0.08 19.85 -7.47
C ALA A 15 -0.60 20.67 -8.65
N ASP A 16 -0.39 21.99 -8.67
CA ASP A 16 -1.15 22.91 -9.53
C ASP A 16 -0.39 23.39 -10.80
N ASP A 17 0.86 22.96 -11.01
CA ASP A 17 1.67 23.39 -12.17
C ASP A 17 2.37 22.23 -12.90
N ARG A 18 1.70 21.07 -12.97
CA ARG A 18 2.17 19.96 -13.81
C ARG A 18 1.75 20.18 -15.26
N PRO A 19 2.70 20.22 -16.23
CA PRO A 19 2.34 20.36 -17.63
C PRO A 19 1.61 19.10 -18.12
N ILE A 20 0.49 19.29 -18.80
CA ILE A 20 -0.18 18.22 -19.54
C ILE A 20 0.63 17.97 -20.82
N ILE A 21 1.20 16.78 -20.94
CA ILE A 21 2.05 16.39 -22.08
C ILE A 21 1.38 15.24 -22.81
N GLN A 22 1.34 15.29 -24.14
CA GLN A 22 0.70 14.27 -24.98
C GLN A 22 1.57 13.98 -26.21
N GLU A 23 2.70 13.33 -25.98
CA GLU A 23 3.70 12.98 -26.98
C GLU A 23 3.74 11.47 -27.26
N ALA A 24 4.35 11.05 -28.36
CA ALA A 24 4.41 9.64 -28.75
C ALA A 24 4.99 8.71 -27.67
N ARG A 25 5.87 9.20 -26.78
CA ARG A 25 6.53 8.40 -25.73
C ARG A 25 6.31 8.91 -24.31
N LEU A 26 5.59 10.02 -24.16
CA LEU A 26 5.37 10.66 -22.88
C LEU A 26 3.95 11.23 -22.84
N TRP A 27 3.12 10.67 -21.98
CA TRP A 27 1.82 11.24 -21.65
C TRP A 27 1.80 11.62 -20.19
N GLN A 28 1.27 12.80 -19.87
CA GLN A 28 1.18 13.31 -18.52
C GLN A 28 -0.15 14.04 -18.34
N ASP A 29 -0.86 13.69 -17.28
CA ASP A 29 -2.00 14.45 -16.75
C ASP A 29 -1.65 15.03 -15.36
N GLU A 30 -2.67 15.48 -14.63
CA GLU A 30 -2.54 16.05 -13.28
C GLU A 30 -1.95 15.05 -12.25
N ARG A 31 -2.14 13.74 -12.45
CA ARG A 31 -1.81 12.71 -11.44
C ARG A 31 -0.85 11.65 -11.93
N TRP A 32 -0.76 11.40 -13.23
CA TRP A 32 -0.09 10.26 -13.82
C TRP A 32 0.84 10.69 -14.95
N THR A 33 2.02 10.09 -14.96
CA THR A 33 2.98 10.17 -16.05
C THR A 33 3.19 8.77 -16.62
N ALA A 34 2.88 8.59 -17.91
CA ALA A 34 3.21 7.40 -18.69
C ALA A 34 4.44 7.70 -19.55
N ARG A 35 5.51 6.92 -19.36
CA ARG A 35 6.75 7.07 -20.14
C ARG A 35 7.10 5.75 -20.80
N VAL A 36 7.28 5.79 -22.12
CA VAL A 36 7.79 4.65 -22.87
C VAL A 36 9.32 4.65 -22.80
N ILE A 37 9.87 3.61 -22.19
CA ILE A 37 11.30 3.42 -21.96
C ILE A 37 11.79 2.16 -22.70
N LYS A 38 13.09 2.08 -22.95
CA LYS A 38 13.68 0.85 -23.46
C LYS A 38 13.67 -0.18 -22.32
N ASN A 39 13.25 -1.42 -22.59
CA ASN A 39 13.35 -2.48 -21.59
C ASN A 39 14.82 -2.90 -21.46
N GLU A 40 15.32 -2.96 -20.23
CA GLU A 40 16.70 -3.36 -19.96
C GLU A 40 16.85 -4.89 -19.91
N ASP A 41 15.76 -5.61 -19.60
CA ASP A 41 15.74 -7.06 -19.40
C ASP A 41 15.31 -7.85 -20.65
N ASP A 42 14.68 -7.20 -21.64
CA ASP A 42 14.22 -7.83 -22.89
C ASP A 42 14.56 -6.98 -24.13
N GLU A 43 14.64 -7.62 -25.32
CA GLU A 43 14.65 -6.92 -26.61
C GLU A 43 13.29 -6.26 -26.88
N GLY A 44 13.03 -5.09 -26.28
CA GLY A 44 11.76 -4.41 -26.44
C GLY A 44 11.63 -3.05 -25.77
N TRP A 45 10.39 -2.59 -25.69
CA TRP A 45 9.99 -1.36 -25.00
C TRP A 45 9.17 -1.73 -23.76
N ALA A 46 9.22 -0.87 -22.77
CA ALA A 46 8.36 -0.92 -21.60
C ALA A 46 7.66 0.42 -21.42
N VAL A 47 6.56 0.42 -20.67
CA VAL A 47 5.88 1.63 -20.23
C VAL A 47 5.94 1.68 -18.71
N ALA A 48 6.42 2.82 -18.20
CA ALA A 48 6.46 3.13 -16.79
C ALA A 48 5.33 4.11 -16.46
N MET A 49 4.49 3.75 -15.52
CA MET A 49 3.41 4.57 -14.97
C MET A 49 3.82 5.07 -13.59
N THR A 50 3.97 6.38 -13.46
CA THR A 50 4.40 7.04 -12.22
C THR A 50 3.28 7.94 -11.72
N LEU A 51 2.94 7.82 -10.43
CA LEU A 51 2.01 8.71 -9.77
C LEU A 51 2.72 10.02 -9.39
N ALA A 52 2.01 11.14 -9.46
CA ALA A 52 2.55 12.43 -9.06
C ALA A 52 3.00 12.42 -7.59
N GLY A 53 4.22 12.89 -7.34
CA GLY A 53 4.84 12.89 -6.01
C GLY A 53 5.66 11.64 -5.70
N GLU A 54 5.48 10.55 -6.46
CA GLU A 54 6.25 9.32 -6.27
C GLU A 54 7.57 9.37 -7.05
N SER A 55 8.66 8.92 -6.42
CA SER A 55 9.97 8.78 -7.08
C SER A 55 10.04 7.53 -7.96
N GLU A 56 9.24 6.51 -7.66
CA GLU A 56 9.24 5.22 -8.34
C GLU A 56 7.93 4.99 -9.12
N PRO A 57 7.98 4.29 -10.27
CA PRO A 57 6.79 3.95 -11.02
C PRO A 57 5.95 2.90 -10.28
N ALA A 58 4.65 3.16 -10.16
CA ALA A 58 3.67 2.21 -9.62
C ALA A 58 3.52 0.95 -10.49
N LEU A 59 3.81 1.05 -11.79
CA LEU A 59 3.75 -0.06 -12.73
C LEU A 59 4.81 0.14 -13.82
N VAL A 60 5.60 -0.91 -14.06
CA VAL A 60 6.43 -1.04 -15.26
C VAL A 60 5.98 -2.31 -15.97
N GLY A 61 5.59 -2.19 -17.24
CA GLY A 61 5.09 -3.32 -18.02
C GLY A 61 5.59 -3.31 -19.46
N PRO A 62 5.56 -4.46 -20.15
CA PRO A 62 5.97 -4.53 -21.54
C PRO A 62 5.11 -3.62 -22.41
N TRP A 63 5.75 -2.95 -23.38
CA TRP A 63 5.10 -2.05 -24.32
C TRP A 63 5.30 -2.52 -25.75
N THR A 64 4.22 -2.42 -26.53
CA THR A 64 4.20 -2.97 -27.89
C THR A 64 5.10 -2.17 -28.82
N MET A 65 5.93 -2.89 -29.59
CA MET A 65 6.63 -2.31 -30.74
C MET A 65 5.65 -1.85 -31.81
N GLY A 66 5.90 -0.69 -32.37
CA GLY A 66 5.16 -0.12 -33.49
C GLY A 66 5.32 -0.95 -34.76
N ARG A 67 4.61 -0.52 -35.81
CA ARG A 67 4.54 -1.26 -37.08
C ARG A 67 5.89 -1.47 -37.75
N ASP A 68 6.85 -0.59 -37.50
CA ASP A 68 8.22 -0.66 -38.03
C ASP A 68 9.11 -1.68 -37.31
N LYS A 69 8.58 -2.36 -36.27
CA LYS A 69 9.26 -3.37 -35.44
C LYS A 69 10.54 -2.86 -34.76
N LYS A 70 10.71 -1.54 -34.65
CA LYS A 70 11.90 -0.92 -34.06
C LYS A 70 11.52 0.14 -33.04
N ASN A 71 10.60 1.04 -33.40
CA ASN A 71 10.11 2.08 -32.52
C ASN A 71 8.92 1.57 -31.71
N PRO A 72 8.65 2.12 -30.52
CA PRO A 72 7.46 1.74 -29.78
C PRO A 72 6.22 2.25 -30.48
N LYS A 73 5.08 1.57 -30.26
CA LYS A 73 3.78 2.13 -30.62
C LYS A 73 3.60 3.48 -29.89
N PRO A 74 3.19 4.55 -30.58
CA PRO A 74 2.97 5.83 -29.92
C PRO A 74 1.86 5.69 -28.87
N LEU A 75 2.04 6.35 -27.73
CA LEU A 75 1.00 6.51 -26.74
C LEU A 75 -0.17 7.30 -27.33
N ASP A 76 -1.38 6.82 -27.03
CA ASP A 76 -2.65 7.47 -27.37
C ASP A 76 -3.52 7.54 -26.11
N VAL A 77 -4.62 8.30 -26.20
CA VAL A 77 -5.52 8.53 -25.06
C VAL A 77 -6.14 7.25 -24.50
N ASN A 78 -6.44 6.27 -25.35
CA ASN A 78 -7.05 5.01 -24.92
C ASN A 78 -6.03 4.11 -24.19
N ALA A 79 -4.82 4.05 -24.74
CA ALA A 79 -3.67 3.42 -24.11
C ALA A 79 -3.40 4.05 -22.74
N PHE A 80 -3.28 5.37 -22.67
CA PHE A 80 -3.02 6.09 -21.43
C PHE A 80 -4.09 5.82 -20.37
N ASN A 81 -5.37 5.96 -20.71
CA ASN A 81 -6.48 5.71 -19.78
C ASN A 81 -6.51 4.25 -19.26
N THR A 82 -6.11 3.29 -20.10
CA THR A 82 -6.00 1.89 -19.67
C THR A 82 -4.86 1.71 -18.68
N LEU A 83 -3.69 2.29 -18.97
CA LEU A 83 -2.54 2.24 -18.08
C LEU A 83 -2.81 2.91 -16.73
N VAL A 84 -3.50 4.06 -16.72
CA VAL A 84 -3.94 4.73 -15.48
C VAL A 84 -4.78 3.80 -14.62
N LYS A 85 -5.75 3.09 -15.21
CA LYS A 85 -6.60 2.13 -14.48
C LYS A 85 -5.77 0.98 -13.91
N THR A 86 -4.87 0.40 -14.69
CA THR A 86 -4.02 -0.71 -14.24
C THR A 86 -3.09 -0.27 -13.12
N ALA A 87 -2.41 0.87 -13.27
CA ALA A 87 -1.48 1.37 -12.25
C ALA A 87 -2.21 1.75 -10.95
N SER A 88 -3.39 2.37 -11.05
CA SER A 88 -4.23 2.67 -9.89
C SER A 88 -4.65 1.40 -9.14
N GLU A 89 -5.00 0.33 -9.87
CA GLU A 89 -5.34 -0.97 -9.29
C GLU A 89 -4.14 -1.65 -8.62
N VAL A 90 -2.92 -1.49 -9.17
CA VAL A 90 -1.70 -2.00 -8.54
C VAL A 90 -1.46 -1.33 -7.18
N LEU A 91 -1.53 0.01 -7.13
CA LEU A 91 -1.39 0.74 -5.86
C LEU A 91 -2.45 0.32 -4.85
N ARG A 92 -3.73 0.31 -5.27
CA ARG A 92 -4.84 -0.10 -4.42
C ARG A 92 -4.65 -1.52 -3.86
N ARG A 93 -4.18 -2.48 -4.68
CA ARG A 93 -3.89 -3.85 -4.22
C ARG A 93 -2.70 -3.89 -3.28
N HIS A 94 -1.65 -3.12 -3.54
CA HIS A 94 -0.49 -3.06 -2.68
C HIS A 94 -0.86 -2.51 -1.29
N GLU A 95 -1.63 -1.42 -1.24
CA GLU A 95 -2.17 -0.86 0.00
C GLU A 95 -3.05 -1.86 0.75
N GLN A 96 -3.93 -2.57 0.05
CA GLN A 96 -4.78 -3.60 0.64
C GLN A 96 -3.97 -4.78 1.18
N GLN A 97 -2.93 -5.19 0.46
CA GLN A 97 -2.02 -6.24 0.90
C GLN A 97 -1.22 -5.80 2.13
N LEU A 98 -0.76 -4.55 2.17
CA LEU A 98 -0.08 -3.99 3.34
C LEU A 98 -1.04 -3.92 4.53
N HIS A 99 -2.25 -3.41 4.34
CA HIS A 99 -3.28 -3.35 5.37
C HIS A 99 -3.63 -4.75 5.90
N ALA A 100 -3.79 -5.76 5.05
CA ALA A 100 -4.06 -7.13 5.48
C ALA A 100 -2.89 -7.78 6.23
N GLN A 101 -1.66 -7.38 5.94
CA GLN A 101 -0.48 -7.84 6.68
C GLN A 101 -0.39 -7.17 8.06
N LEU A 102 -0.66 -5.87 8.13
CA LEU A 102 -0.61 -5.10 9.37
C LEU A 102 -1.81 -5.34 10.29
N HIS A 103 -2.98 -5.60 9.72
CA HIS A 103 -4.24 -5.77 10.45
C HIS A 103 -4.83 -7.14 10.13
N GLN A 104 -4.55 -8.11 10.99
CA GLN A 104 -5.08 -9.47 10.88
C GLN A 104 -6.20 -9.65 11.90
N SER A 105 -7.31 -10.26 11.52
CA SER A 105 -8.32 -10.70 12.48
C SER A 105 -8.84 -12.09 12.16
N LEU A 106 -9.24 -12.83 13.19
CA LEU A 106 -9.96 -14.08 13.03
C LEU A 106 -10.93 -14.30 14.19
N ARG A 107 -11.96 -15.10 13.93
CA ARG A 107 -12.94 -15.47 14.96
C ARG A 107 -12.61 -16.83 15.56
N VAL A 108 -12.57 -16.90 16.88
CA VAL A 108 -12.45 -18.15 17.66
C VAL A 108 -13.69 -18.39 18.50
N HIS A 109 -13.95 -19.67 18.77
CA HIS A 109 -15.00 -20.11 19.68
C HIS A 109 -14.31 -20.67 20.93
N VAL A 110 -14.67 -20.16 22.11
CA VAL A 110 -14.15 -20.63 23.40
C VAL A 110 -15.34 -20.81 24.34
N GLY A 111 -15.65 -22.06 24.68
CA GLY A 111 -16.91 -22.39 25.34
C GLY A 111 -18.12 -21.97 24.49
N GLU A 112 -19.03 -21.21 25.09
CA GLU A 112 -20.21 -20.64 24.42
C GLU A 112 -19.96 -19.27 23.79
N GLN A 113 -18.76 -18.70 23.97
CA GLN A 113 -18.42 -17.36 23.49
C GLN A 113 -17.75 -17.40 22.12
N VAL A 114 -18.09 -16.44 21.27
CA VAL A 114 -17.38 -16.15 20.01
C VAL A 114 -16.63 -14.85 20.21
N LEU A 115 -15.32 -14.87 19.97
CA LEU A 115 -14.48 -13.68 20.06
C LEU A 115 -13.81 -13.41 18.72
N GLU A 116 -13.73 -12.15 18.35
CA GLU A 116 -12.83 -11.68 17.30
C GLU A 116 -11.48 -11.33 17.94
N VAL A 117 -10.43 -12.01 17.49
CA VAL A 117 -9.05 -11.76 17.90
C VAL A 117 -8.36 -11.01 16.79
N CYS A 118 -7.82 -9.84 17.10
CA CYS A 118 -7.12 -8.96 16.16
C CYS A 118 -5.63 -8.90 16.51
N LEU A 119 -4.79 -8.86 15.47
CA LEU A 119 -3.37 -8.60 15.55
C LEU A 119 -3.06 -7.37 14.69
N ASP A 120 -2.68 -6.28 15.35
CA ASP A 120 -2.35 -5.01 14.71
C ASP A 120 -0.84 -4.75 14.86
N ILE A 121 -0.11 -4.83 13.76
CA ILE A 121 1.34 -4.56 13.70
C ILE A 121 1.55 -3.05 13.58
N VAL A 122 2.37 -2.51 14.49
CA VAL A 122 2.83 -1.12 14.47
C VAL A 122 4.25 -1.10 13.89
N PRO A 123 4.42 -0.66 12.63
CA PRO A 123 5.73 -0.50 12.02
C PRO A 123 6.40 0.77 12.56
N ASP A 124 7.12 0.62 13.67
CA ASP A 124 7.99 1.66 14.23
C ASP A 124 9.45 1.40 13.81
N GLU A 125 10.21 2.46 13.49
CA GLU A 125 11.60 2.33 13.02
C GLU A 125 12.59 1.88 14.12
N LEU A 126 12.27 2.13 15.39
CA LEU A 126 13.14 1.84 16.54
C LEU A 126 12.68 0.62 17.31
N GLU A 127 11.38 0.48 17.53
CA GLU A 127 10.79 -0.58 18.35
C GLU A 127 9.49 -1.13 17.75
N PRO A 128 9.55 -1.89 16.64
CA PRO A 128 8.35 -2.47 16.04
C PRO A 128 7.68 -3.47 17.00
N TYR A 129 6.36 -3.41 17.07
CA TYR A 129 5.56 -4.28 17.92
C TYR A 129 4.22 -4.63 17.29
N ALA A 130 3.48 -5.55 17.90
CA ALA A 130 2.08 -5.76 17.55
C ALA A 130 1.19 -5.77 18.80
N LEU A 131 -0.07 -5.42 18.61
CA LEU A 131 -1.11 -5.49 19.62
C LEU A 131 -2.00 -6.69 19.31
N LEU A 132 -2.07 -7.64 20.25
CA LEU A 132 -3.01 -8.73 20.21
C LEU A 132 -4.22 -8.34 21.07
N SER A 133 -5.40 -8.22 20.46
CA SER A 133 -6.63 -7.81 21.14
C SER A 133 -7.77 -8.80 20.93
N ALA A 134 -8.70 -8.85 21.86
CA ALA A 134 -9.93 -9.62 21.76
C ALA A 134 -11.15 -8.71 21.98
N ARG A 135 -12.19 -8.89 21.17
CA ARG A 135 -13.46 -8.18 21.28
C ARG A 135 -14.64 -9.08 20.90
N ALA A 136 -15.84 -8.70 21.30
CA ALA A 136 -17.05 -9.35 20.83
C ALA A 136 -17.28 -9.02 19.33
N PRO A 137 -17.78 -9.95 18.51
CA PRO A 137 -17.99 -9.71 17.09
C PRO A 137 -18.98 -8.57 16.82
N GLY A 138 -18.53 -7.53 16.10
CA GLY A 138 -19.35 -6.37 15.75
C GLY A 138 -19.41 -5.28 16.83
N GLU A 139 -18.66 -5.44 17.92
CA GLU A 139 -18.49 -4.42 18.95
C GLU A 139 -17.09 -3.82 18.87
N ASP A 140 -16.98 -2.53 19.16
CA ASP A 140 -15.69 -1.83 19.23
C ASP A 140 -15.01 -1.97 20.60
N GLU A 141 -15.72 -2.47 21.61
CA GLU A 141 -15.19 -2.65 22.96
C GLU A 141 -14.16 -3.78 23.04
N VAL A 142 -12.95 -3.44 23.46
CA VAL A 142 -11.83 -4.38 23.62
C VAL A 142 -11.90 -5.03 25.00
N LEU A 143 -12.09 -6.35 25.03
CA LEU A 143 -12.14 -7.15 26.26
C LEU A 143 -10.75 -7.35 26.87
N ALA A 144 -9.73 -7.51 26.02
CA ALA A 144 -8.35 -7.63 26.43
C ALA A 144 -7.40 -7.20 25.32
N GLN A 145 -6.23 -6.66 25.69
CA GLN A 145 -5.17 -6.29 24.77
C GLN A 145 -3.79 -6.51 25.41
N VAL A 146 -2.85 -7.08 24.65
CA VAL A 146 -1.46 -7.27 25.08
C VAL A 146 -0.49 -6.94 23.96
N LYS A 147 0.67 -6.37 24.33
CA LYS A 147 1.79 -6.13 23.41
C LYS A 147 2.54 -7.44 23.14
N VAL A 148 2.66 -7.82 21.88
CA VAL A 148 3.39 -9.00 21.41
C VAL A 148 4.50 -8.60 20.44
N ARG A 149 5.36 -9.56 20.07
CA ARG A 149 6.39 -9.33 19.06
C ARG A 149 5.73 -9.06 17.69
N PRO A 150 6.33 -8.23 16.82
CA PRO A 150 5.74 -7.89 15.53
C PRO A 150 5.64 -9.09 14.58
N ASN A 151 6.43 -10.14 14.80
CA ASN A 151 6.39 -11.39 14.04
C ASN A 151 5.48 -12.47 14.66
N TYR A 152 4.64 -12.10 15.63
CA TYR A 152 3.67 -13.01 16.23
C TYR A 152 2.73 -13.55 15.14
N LYS A 153 2.57 -14.88 15.08
CA LYS A 153 1.73 -15.53 14.07
C LYS A 153 0.33 -15.72 14.63
N LEU A 154 -0.63 -14.91 14.18
CA LEU A 154 -2.03 -15.11 14.52
C LEU A 154 -2.58 -16.31 13.75
N SER A 155 -2.91 -17.38 14.49
CA SER A 155 -3.57 -18.58 14.00
C SER A 155 -4.76 -18.91 14.88
N ARG A 156 -5.67 -19.76 14.40
CA ARG A 156 -6.79 -20.23 15.23
C ARG A 156 -6.32 -20.87 16.54
N ALA A 157 -5.25 -21.66 16.50
CA ALA A 157 -4.70 -22.34 17.67
C ALA A 157 -4.08 -21.34 18.68
N SER A 158 -3.27 -20.40 18.21
CA SER A 158 -2.64 -19.39 19.09
C SER A 158 -3.66 -18.42 19.68
N ALA A 159 -4.71 -18.07 18.91
CA ALA A 159 -5.81 -17.24 19.39
C ALA A 159 -6.64 -17.96 20.46
N THR A 160 -7.04 -19.22 20.22
CA THR A 160 -7.75 -20.03 21.22
C THR A 160 -6.93 -20.19 22.50
N ALA A 161 -5.65 -20.55 22.39
CA ALA A 161 -4.77 -20.71 23.55
C ALA A 161 -4.60 -19.40 24.35
N TRP A 162 -4.53 -18.25 23.67
CA TRP A 162 -4.44 -16.95 24.34
C TRP A 162 -5.72 -16.59 25.11
N VAL A 163 -6.89 -16.84 24.51
CA VAL A 163 -8.18 -16.61 25.16
C VAL A 163 -8.38 -17.57 26.34
N GLU A 164 -8.14 -18.87 26.17
CA GLU A 164 -8.25 -19.88 27.23
C GLU A 164 -7.25 -19.65 28.37
N GLY A 165 -6.07 -19.12 28.04
CA GLY A 165 -5.06 -18.70 29.01
C GLY A 165 -5.42 -17.43 29.78
N GLY A 166 -6.63 -16.87 29.64
CA GLY A 166 -7.07 -15.67 30.35
C GLY A 166 -6.36 -14.41 29.87
N PHE A 167 -6.10 -14.31 28.56
CA PHE A 167 -5.49 -13.17 27.89
C PHE A 167 -4.09 -12.79 28.38
N GLN A 168 -3.37 -13.71 29.03
CA GLN A 168 -1.99 -13.50 29.45
C GLN A 168 -1.08 -13.26 28.25
N ARG A 169 0.02 -12.54 28.43
CA ARG A 169 0.98 -12.29 27.35
C ARG A 169 1.50 -13.65 26.80
N PRO A 170 1.32 -13.94 25.49
CA PRO A 170 1.87 -15.15 24.89
C PRO A 170 3.41 -15.19 25.01
N ALA A 171 3.94 -16.39 25.25
CA ALA A 171 5.38 -16.64 25.31
C ALA A 171 6.06 -16.55 23.93
#